data_AF-A0AAV1ZZX6-F1
#
_entry.id   AF-A0AAV1ZZX6-F1
#
_cell.length_a   1.000
_cell.length_b   1.000
_cell.length_c   1.000
_cell.angle_alpha   90.00
_cell.angle_beta   90.00
_cell.angle_gamma   90.00
#
_symmetry.space_group_name_H-M   'P 1'
#
loop_
_entity.id
_entity.type
_entity.pdbx_description
1 polymer ?
#
loop_
_entity_poly.entity_id
_entity_poly.type
_entity_poly.pdbx_seq_one_letter_code
_entity_poly.pdbx_strand_id
1 'polypeptide(L)'
;MDALEYEELESSAVQTLRERVADLLTEEQKEDYFIKKWLMAQNFDIDKAELMLKQHLKFMKSRGLDKIDENYIPPKAADYFHTRMLGYDTEGSVIRFLHLGATDIRGLALSLSKIDALRYATYVLLCDGRKQRREKANDIICHKQVYIFDLAGLNWTSVIQRAVIEKAYTLLTNYEKNHPESLKCVYVINAPSFFNFIYNWLKTFLPESILSKLHLISKENAPQILGKHIDLSILPASVGGKLVDANGDPNCPSLFKMPLNVPVPESLMLYNQFGVLDNDPLAVKVVVECGAEHKVEALVSEINSFLQWDYQTVNFDICFGLNFKKDENSESKPIFPTRRVDSHRIPESGSFTCEETGIYELVFDNSYSWFTKKDLVYKVSVLSPERNPYE
;
A
#
# COMPACT_ATOMS: atom_id res chain seq x y z
N MET A 1 -5.51 40.29 -2.34
CA MET A 1 -5.76 39.51 -1.13
C MET A 1 -4.53 39.64 -0.27
N ASP A 2 -4.66 40.30 0.88
CA ASP A 2 -3.56 40.37 1.84
C ASP A 2 -3.44 39.04 2.62
N ALA A 3 -2.41 38.92 3.46
CA ALA A 3 -2.13 37.69 4.20
C ALA A 3 -3.26 37.32 5.20
N LEU A 4 -3.96 38.31 5.74
CA LEU A 4 -5.04 38.12 6.71
C LEU A 4 -6.31 37.64 6.00
N GLU A 5 -6.68 38.26 4.88
CA GLU A 5 -7.80 37.79 4.05
C GLU A 5 -7.59 36.36 3.55
N TYR A 6 -6.34 35.99 3.23
CA TYR A 6 -6.02 34.63 2.83
C TYR A 6 -6.18 33.62 3.98
N GLU A 7 -5.67 33.96 5.18
CA GLU A 7 -5.75 33.11 6.37
C GLU A 7 -7.20 32.91 6.86
N GLU A 8 -8.03 33.96 6.77
CA GLU A 8 -9.47 33.86 7.03
C GLU A 8 -10.19 32.95 6.02
N LEU A 9 -9.83 33.05 4.73
CA LEU A 9 -10.42 32.24 3.66
C LEU A 9 -10.01 30.77 3.78
N GLU A 10 -8.75 30.49 4.16
CA GLU A 10 -8.29 29.13 4.47
C GLU A 10 -9.04 28.55 5.67
N SER A 11 -9.17 29.31 6.76
CA SER A 11 -9.85 28.88 7.98
C SER A 11 -11.34 28.58 7.72
N SER A 12 -11.99 29.43 6.94
CA SER A 12 -13.38 29.24 6.50
C SER A 12 -13.57 27.99 5.65
N ALA A 13 -12.65 27.73 4.70
CA ALA A 13 -12.69 26.52 3.87
C ALA A 13 -12.49 25.24 4.70
N VAL A 14 -11.56 25.25 5.66
CA VAL A 14 -11.32 24.14 6.59
C VAL A 14 -12.58 23.84 7.41
N GLN A 15 -13.20 24.87 7.99
CA GLN A 15 -14.42 24.70 8.77
C GLN A 15 -15.57 24.15 7.91
N THR A 16 -15.76 24.71 6.72
CA THR A 16 -16.82 24.27 5.79
C THR A 16 -16.64 22.80 5.41
N LEU A 17 -15.43 22.40 5.00
CA LEU A 17 -15.17 21.01 4.62
C LEU A 17 -15.35 20.07 5.83
N ARG A 18 -14.84 20.45 7.01
CA ARG A 18 -15.01 19.68 8.25
C ARG A 18 -16.47 19.39 8.53
N GLU A 19 -17.34 20.40 8.44
CA GLU A 19 -18.77 20.23 8.69
C GLU A 19 -19.43 19.28 7.68
N ARG A 20 -19.06 19.34 6.40
CA ARG A 20 -19.62 18.49 5.34
C ARG A 20 -19.27 17.00 5.47
N VAL A 21 -18.18 16.66 6.16
CA VAL A 21 -17.72 15.28 6.33
C VAL A 21 -17.65 14.83 7.78
N ALA A 22 -18.17 15.62 8.72
CA ALA A 22 -17.98 15.42 10.16
C ALA A 22 -18.42 14.03 10.66
N ASP A 23 -19.45 13.45 10.04
CA ASP A 23 -20.02 12.13 10.32
C ASP A 23 -19.14 10.97 9.83
N LEU A 24 -18.23 11.24 8.90
CA LEU A 24 -17.34 10.25 8.29
C LEU A 24 -15.95 10.18 8.95
N LEU A 25 -15.61 11.14 9.81
CA LEU A 25 -14.27 11.32 10.36
C LEU A 25 -14.16 10.87 11.81
N THR A 26 -13.03 10.27 12.15
CA THR A 26 -12.59 10.09 13.54
C THR A 26 -12.23 11.44 14.17
N GLU A 27 -12.15 11.52 15.51
CA GLU A 27 -11.74 12.75 16.20
C GLU A 27 -10.38 13.26 15.75
N GLU A 28 -9.43 12.36 15.51
CA GLU A 28 -8.11 12.70 14.99
C GLU A 28 -8.18 13.32 13.58
N GLN A 29 -9.07 12.82 12.73
CA GLN A 29 -9.22 13.31 11.36
C GLN A 29 -9.97 14.65 11.30
N LYS A 30 -10.61 15.09 12.40
CA LYS A 30 -11.27 16.41 12.46
C LYS A 30 -10.27 17.56 12.69
N GLU A 31 -9.03 17.25 13.07
CA GLU A 31 -7.94 18.22 13.23
C GLU A 31 -7.69 19.01 11.93
N ASP A 32 -7.43 20.32 12.06
CA ASP A 32 -7.24 21.26 10.96
C ASP A 32 -6.27 20.76 9.89
N TYR A 33 -5.13 20.20 10.32
CA TYR A 33 -4.11 19.69 9.40
C TYR A 33 -4.67 18.60 8.48
N PHE A 34 -5.42 17.63 9.03
CA PHE A 34 -5.93 16.52 8.24
C PHE A 34 -6.89 17.01 7.17
N ILE A 35 -7.71 18.03 7.46
CA ILE A 35 -8.65 18.63 6.50
C ILE A 35 -7.89 19.49 5.48
N LYS A 36 -6.96 20.33 5.95
CA LYS A 36 -6.21 21.30 5.14
C LYS A 36 -5.43 20.66 4.01
N LYS A 37 -4.83 19.47 4.21
CA LYS A 37 -4.08 18.78 3.13
C LYS A 37 -4.95 18.42 1.92
N TRP A 38 -6.23 18.09 2.12
CA TRP A 38 -7.15 17.77 1.02
C TRP A 38 -7.56 19.03 0.26
N LEU A 39 -7.78 20.13 0.98
CA LEU A 39 -8.05 21.45 0.39
C LEU A 39 -6.85 21.93 -0.43
N MET A 40 -5.64 21.91 0.15
CA MET A 40 -4.41 22.33 -0.54
C MET A 40 -4.19 21.53 -1.84
N ALA A 41 -4.39 20.22 -1.81
CA ALA A 41 -4.26 19.37 -3.00
C ALA A 41 -5.25 19.71 -4.12
N GLN A 42 -6.37 20.35 -3.79
CA GLN A 42 -7.40 20.77 -4.74
C GLN A 42 -7.45 22.30 -4.90
N ASN A 43 -6.38 23.02 -4.54
CA ASN A 43 -6.32 24.49 -4.59
C ASN A 43 -7.49 25.17 -3.88
N PHE A 44 -7.90 24.62 -2.73
CA PHE A 44 -9.02 25.05 -1.90
C PHE A 44 -10.41 24.99 -2.58
N ASP A 45 -10.54 24.19 -3.65
CA ASP A 45 -11.83 23.79 -4.20
C ASP A 45 -12.51 22.79 -3.24
N ILE A 46 -13.49 23.26 -2.48
CA ILE A 46 -14.15 22.50 -1.41
C ILE A 46 -14.85 21.25 -1.97
N ASP A 47 -15.53 21.36 -3.11
CA ASP A 47 -16.30 20.24 -3.68
C ASP A 47 -15.35 19.14 -4.17
N LYS A 48 -14.24 19.50 -4.82
CA LYS A 48 -13.20 18.54 -5.22
C LYS A 48 -12.48 17.93 -4.02
N ALA A 49 -12.17 18.72 -3.01
CA ALA A 49 -11.51 18.25 -1.79
C ALA A 49 -12.40 17.26 -1.03
N GLU A 50 -13.71 17.56 -0.91
CA GLU A 50 -14.71 16.67 -0.33
C GLU A 50 -14.79 15.34 -1.09
N LEU A 51 -14.85 15.38 -2.43
CA LEU A 51 -14.87 14.18 -3.26
C LEU A 51 -13.62 13.33 -3.06
N MET A 52 -12.43 13.95 -3.09
CA MET A 52 -11.15 13.27 -2.88
C MET A 52 -11.07 12.63 -1.49
N LEU A 53 -11.48 13.35 -0.44
CA LEU A 53 -11.52 12.83 0.92
C LEU A 53 -12.49 11.67 1.07
N LYS A 54 -13.71 11.77 0.54
CA LYS A 54 -14.69 10.66 0.57
C LYS A 54 -14.16 9.42 -0.16
N GLN A 55 -13.47 9.61 -1.28
CA GLN A 55 -12.81 8.51 -1.99
C GLN A 55 -11.70 7.87 -1.15
N HIS A 56 -10.88 8.66 -0.47
CA HIS A 56 -9.88 8.16 0.47
C HIS A 56 -10.51 7.35 1.62
N LEU A 57 -11.55 7.88 2.28
CA LEU A 57 -12.21 7.18 3.39
C LEU A 57 -12.85 5.86 2.93
N LYS A 58 -13.51 5.85 1.77
CA LYS A 58 -14.04 4.63 1.14
C LYS A 58 -12.92 3.64 0.82
N PHE A 59 -11.79 4.12 0.29
CA PHE A 59 -10.61 3.29 0.02
C PHE A 59 -10.06 2.64 1.29
N MET A 60 -9.93 3.40 2.38
CA MET A 60 -9.45 2.90 3.66
C MET A 60 -10.39 1.81 4.21
N LYS A 61 -11.70 2.09 4.25
CA LYS A 61 -12.71 1.15 4.76
C LYS A 61 -12.83 -0.12 3.92
N SER A 62 -12.92 0.02 2.59
CA SER A 62 -13.05 -1.14 1.67
C SER A 62 -11.85 -2.08 1.67
N ARG A 63 -10.72 -1.67 2.23
CA ARG A 63 -9.49 -2.47 2.34
C ARG A 63 -9.14 -2.83 3.78
N GLY A 64 -10.00 -2.50 4.74
CA GLY A 64 -9.77 -2.74 6.17
C GLY A 64 -8.54 -2.00 6.72
N LEU A 65 -8.22 -0.83 6.16
CA LEU A 65 -7.09 0.01 6.57
C LEU A 65 -7.48 1.03 7.65
N ASP A 66 -8.77 1.27 7.84
CA ASP A 66 -9.34 2.17 8.85
C ASP A 66 -9.14 1.66 10.29
N LYS A 67 -9.11 0.33 10.47
CA LYS A 67 -8.83 -0.33 11.75
C LYS A 67 -7.49 -1.07 11.79
N ILE A 68 -6.55 -0.64 10.94
CA ILE A 68 -5.27 -1.33 10.76
C ILE A 68 -4.50 -1.46 12.08
N ASP A 69 -4.70 -0.56 13.04
CA ASP A 69 -4.04 -0.63 14.33
C ASP A 69 -4.61 -1.71 15.27
N GLU A 70 -5.86 -2.11 15.06
CA GLU A 70 -6.56 -3.11 15.86
C GLU A 70 -6.41 -4.51 15.26
N ASN A 71 -6.39 -4.60 13.92
CA ASN A 71 -6.59 -5.88 13.21
C ASN A 71 -5.42 -6.30 12.32
N TYR A 72 -4.28 -5.60 12.35
CA TYR A 72 -3.16 -5.90 11.47
C TYR A 72 -1.90 -6.33 12.21
N ILE A 73 -1.45 -7.52 11.85
CA ILE A 73 -0.14 -8.04 12.20
C ILE A 73 0.67 -8.12 10.90
N PRO A 74 1.79 -7.39 10.78
CA PRO A 74 2.63 -7.46 9.58
C PRO A 74 3.06 -8.91 9.28
N PRO A 75 2.91 -9.39 8.03
CA PRO A 75 3.37 -10.72 7.65
C PRO A 75 4.87 -10.88 7.91
N LYS A 76 5.33 -12.09 8.22
CA LYS A 76 6.75 -12.34 8.55
C LYS A 76 7.70 -11.88 7.44
N ALA A 77 7.29 -12.00 6.18
CA ALA A 77 8.07 -11.51 5.04
C ALA A 77 8.35 -10.01 5.11
N ALA A 78 7.47 -9.19 5.70
CA ALA A 78 7.64 -7.75 5.83
C ALA A 78 8.85 -7.35 6.70
N ASP A 79 9.32 -8.23 7.60
CA ASP A 79 10.53 -8.00 8.39
C ASP A 79 11.80 -7.87 7.53
N TYR A 80 11.79 -8.42 6.31
CA TYR A 80 12.89 -8.31 5.34
C TYR A 80 12.88 -6.98 4.56
N PHE A 81 11.88 -6.12 4.76
CA PHE A 81 11.91 -4.78 4.21
C PHE A 81 12.74 -3.88 5.11
N HIS A 82 13.96 -3.56 4.67
CA HIS A 82 14.91 -2.75 5.43
C HIS A 82 14.49 -1.27 5.43
N THR A 83 13.52 -0.95 6.31
CA THR A 83 13.05 0.41 6.55
C THR A 83 13.04 0.76 8.04
N ARG A 84 13.37 2.02 8.36
CA ARG A 84 13.42 2.52 9.74
C ARG A 84 13.07 4.00 9.81
N MET A 85 12.31 4.41 10.83
CA MET A 85 12.20 5.83 11.23
C MET A 85 13.45 6.20 12.03
N LEU A 86 14.19 7.20 11.55
CA LEU A 86 15.44 7.66 12.17
C LEU A 86 15.21 8.81 13.17
N GLY A 87 14.15 9.58 13.00
CA GLY A 87 13.86 10.75 13.82
C GLY A 87 13.13 11.82 13.02
N TYR A 88 13.51 13.08 13.25
CA TYR A 88 12.87 14.25 12.65
C TYR A 88 13.92 15.17 12.02
N ASP A 89 13.53 15.88 10.97
CA ASP A 89 14.31 16.98 10.43
C ASP A 89 14.16 18.25 11.31
N THR A 90 14.88 19.32 10.96
CA THR A 90 14.85 20.59 11.70
C THR A 90 13.47 21.27 11.74
N GLU A 91 12.56 20.89 10.86
CA GLU A 91 11.17 21.38 10.80
C GLU A 91 10.17 20.38 11.39
N GLY A 92 10.67 19.31 12.02
CA GLY A 92 9.86 18.28 12.64
C GLY A 92 9.34 17.20 11.69
N SER A 93 9.67 17.23 10.40
CA SER A 93 9.23 16.21 9.43
C SER A 93 9.82 14.86 9.79
N VAL A 94 9.02 13.80 9.71
CA VAL A 94 9.51 12.43 9.98
C VAL A 94 10.54 12.04 8.92
N ILE A 95 11.69 11.51 9.37
CA ILE A 95 12.72 10.96 8.49
C ILE A 95 12.63 9.44 8.50
N ARG A 96 12.35 8.86 7.32
CA ARG A 96 12.34 7.42 7.10
C ARG A 96 13.42 7.00 6.13
N PHE A 97 14.28 6.10 6.60
CA PHE A 97 15.34 5.50 5.82
C PHE A 97 14.92 4.15 5.25
N LEU A 98 15.28 3.89 4.00
CA LEU A 98 15.04 2.65 3.28
C LEU A 98 16.31 2.21 2.54
N HIS A 99 16.83 1.05 2.91
CA HIS A 99 17.98 0.46 2.24
C HIS A 99 17.51 -0.54 1.17
N LEU A 100 17.01 0.00 0.05
CA LEU A 100 16.43 -0.80 -1.04
C LEU A 100 17.48 -1.69 -1.72
N GLY A 101 18.72 -1.21 -1.85
CA GLY A 101 19.77 -1.99 -2.49
C GLY A 101 20.21 -3.23 -1.70
N ALA A 102 20.07 -3.23 -0.37
CA ALA A 102 20.30 -4.39 0.48
C ALA A 102 19.04 -5.23 0.76
N THR A 103 17.88 -4.79 0.23
CA THR A 103 16.60 -5.47 0.38
C THR A 103 16.38 -6.44 -0.78
N ASP A 104 15.97 -7.67 -0.48
CA ASP A 104 15.48 -8.61 -1.50
C ASP A 104 14.08 -8.20 -1.97
N ILE A 105 14.03 -7.15 -2.81
CA ILE A 105 12.79 -6.58 -3.34
C ILE A 105 12.01 -7.59 -4.19
N ARG A 106 12.70 -8.54 -4.82
CA ARG A 106 12.08 -9.63 -5.57
C ARG A 106 11.41 -10.60 -4.60
N GLY A 107 12.14 -11.10 -3.61
CA GLY A 107 11.59 -11.97 -2.57
C GLY A 107 10.39 -11.35 -1.88
N LEU A 108 10.45 -10.07 -1.49
CA LEU A 108 9.32 -9.34 -0.91
C LEU A 108 8.12 -9.25 -1.87
N ALA A 109 8.35 -8.90 -3.14
CA ALA A 109 7.27 -8.82 -4.12
C ALA A 109 6.59 -10.17 -4.37
N LEU A 110 7.33 -11.27 -4.20
CA LEU A 110 6.84 -12.63 -4.30
C LEU A 110 6.26 -13.18 -2.99
N SER A 111 6.50 -12.53 -1.84
CA SER A 111 6.09 -13.01 -0.50
C SER A 111 4.95 -12.21 0.11
N LEU A 112 4.64 -11.03 -0.42
CA LEU A 112 3.54 -10.18 0.04
C LEU A 112 2.50 -10.06 -1.06
N SER A 113 1.21 -10.13 -0.71
CA SER A 113 0.15 -9.81 -1.66
C SER A 113 0.15 -8.30 -1.97
N LYS A 114 -0.59 -7.84 -2.99
CA LYS A 114 -0.68 -6.39 -3.25
C LYS A 114 -1.31 -5.65 -2.07
N ILE A 115 -2.28 -6.30 -1.42
CA ILE A 115 -2.98 -5.77 -0.24
C ILE A 115 -2.04 -5.78 0.97
N ASP A 116 -1.27 -6.84 1.21
CA ASP A 116 -0.38 -6.90 2.39
C ASP A 116 0.75 -5.88 2.33
N ALA A 117 1.34 -5.68 1.16
CA ALA A 117 2.36 -4.64 0.98
C ALA A 117 1.76 -3.23 1.18
N LEU A 118 0.54 -3.01 0.70
CA LEU A 118 -0.17 -1.74 0.91
C LEU A 118 -0.50 -1.54 2.41
N ARG A 119 -1.07 -2.56 3.07
CA ARG A 119 -1.33 -2.57 4.51
C ARG A 119 -0.05 -2.29 5.29
N TYR A 120 1.05 -2.95 4.94
CA TYR A 120 2.32 -2.74 5.61
C TYR A 120 2.83 -1.30 5.44
N ALA A 121 2.78 -0.75 4.23
CA ALA A 121 3.19 0.63 3.98
C ALA A 121 2.32 1.64 4.76
N THR A 122 1.00 1.45 4.78
CA THR A 122 0.07 2.28 5.57
C THR A 122 0.31 2.15 7.06
N TYR A 123 0.49 0.92 7.57
CA TYR A 123 0.80 0.63 8.96
C TYR A 123 2.08 1.35 9.42
N VAL A 124 3.13 1.27 8.62
CA VAL A 124 4.41 1.94 8.90
C VAL A 124 4.23 3.46 8.99
N LEU A 125 3.50 4.06 8.06
CA LEU A 125 3.24 5.50 8.05
C LEU A 125 2.43 5.96 9.29
N LEU A 126 1.42 5.19 9.68
CA LEU A 126 0.61 5.47 10.88
C LEU A 126 1.40 5.28 12.17
N CYS A 127 2.30 4.29 12.21
CA CYS A 127 3.22 4.12 13.34
C CYS A 127 4.12 5.35 13.53
N ASP A 128 4.62 5.92 12.43
CA ASP A 128 5.47 7.12 12.49
C ASP A 128 4.71 8.34 13.00
N GLY A 129 3.51 8.60 12.47
CA GLY A 129 2.68 9.72 12.93
C GLY A 129 2.32 9.60 14.41
N ARG A 130 2.02 8.38 14.88
CA ARG A 130 1.76 8.14 16.32
C ARG A 130 2.99 8.33 17.18
N LYS A 131 4.15 7.83 16.73
CA LYS A 131 5.41 8.02 17.46
C LYS A 131 5.75 9.51 17.56
N GLN A 132 5.59 10.26 16.47
CA GLN A 132 5.73 11.70 16.46
C GLN A 132 4.82 12.38 17.47
N ARG A 133 3.52 12.10 17.47
CA ARG A 133 2.59 12.69 18.45
C ARG A 133 2.96 12.41 19.90
N ARG A 134 3.47 11.20 20.19
CA ARG A 134 3.94 10.85 21.54
C ARG A 134 5.19 11.62 21.94
N GLU A 135 6.16 11.75 21.04
CA GLU A 135 7.44 12.42 21.32
C GLU A 135 7.36 13.95 21.24
N LYS A 136 6.37 14.48 20.52
CA LYS A 136 6.18 15.91 20.21
C LYS A 136 4.86 16.47 20.74
N ALA A 137 4.31 15.89 21.80
CA ALA A 137 2.99 16.26 22.34
C ALA A 137 2.83 17.75 22.71
N ASN A 138 3.93 18.45 23.00
CA ASN A 138 3.93 19.88 23.36
C ASN A 138 4.36 20.81 22.22
N ASP A 139 4.68 20.26 21.04
CA ASP A 139 5.13 21.00 19.86
C ASP A 139 4.03 20.99 18.78
N ILE A 140 4.16 21.88 17.79
CA ILE A 140 3.32 21.81 16.57
C ILE A 140 3.78 20.57 15.77
N ILE A 141 2.85 19.64 15.53
CA ILE A 141 3.13 18.41 14.80
C ILE A 141 3.33 18.70 13.30
N CYS A 142 4.48 18.30 12.77
CA CYS A 142 4.77 18.38 11.34
C CYS A 142 4.46 17.04 10.66
N HIS A 143 3.38 16.98 9.93
CA HIS A 143 2.90 15.73 9.32
C HIS A 143 3.54 15.43 7.95
N LYS A 144 4.69 16.04 7.66
CA LYS A 144 5.43 15.81 6.42
C LYS A 144 6.43 14.66 6.59
N GLN A 145 6.74 14.00 5.48
CA GLN A 145 7.67 12.87 5.41
C GLN A 145 8.87 13.19 4.54
N VAL A 146 10.06 12.84 5.03
CA VAL A 146 11.34 12.82 4.30
C VAL A 146 11.75 11.36 4.13
N TYR A 147 11.91 10.93 2.88
CA TYR A 147 12.38 9.59 2.56
C TYR A 147 13.83 9.63 2.10
N ILE A 148 14.66 8.73 2.65
CA ILE A 148 16.05 8.54 2.20
C ILE A 148 16.16 7.11 1.67
N PHE A 149 16.41 6.98 0.37
CA PHE A 149 16.60 5.72 -0.32
C PHE A 149 18.07 5.46 -0.59
N ASP A 150 18.62 4.40 -0.01
CA ASP A 150 19.92 3.87 -0.40
C ASP A 150 19.77 2.75 -1.42
N LEU A 151 20.26 2.99 -2.63
CA LEU A 151 20.21 2.04 -3.74
C LEU A 151 21.51 1.23 -3.89
N ALA A 152 22.47 1.36 -2.98
CA ALA A 152 23.71 0.57 -3.00
C ALA A 152 23.39 -0.94 -2.96
N GLY A 153 23.78 -1.67 -4.01
CA GLY A 153 23.51 -3.10 -4.18
C GLY A 153 22.25 -3.44 -4.99
N LEU A 154 21.45 -2.43 -5.40
CA LEU A 154 20.25 -2.66 -6.17
C LEU A 154 20.57 -3.31 -7.53
N ASN A 155 19.94 -4.46 -7.80
CA ASN A 155 20.16 -5.23 -9.01
C ASN A 155 19.06 -4.98 -10.05
N TRP A 156 19.47 -4.63 -11.27
CA TRP A 156 18.56 -4.39 -12.41
C TRP A 156 17.63 -5.57 -12.69
N THR A 157 18.15 -6.81 -12.60
CA THR A 157 17.36 -8.02 -12.88
C THR A 157 16.21 -8.23 -11.90
N SER A 158 16.33 -7.73 -10.66
CA SER A 158 15.25 -7.70 -9.67
C SER A 158 14.27 -6.57 -9.95
N VAL A 159 14.77 -5.39 -10.32
CA VAL A 159 13.94 -4.19 -10.60
C VAL A 159 12.96 -4.45 -11.76
N ILE A 160 13.41 -5.11 -12.84
CA ILE A 160 12.57 -5.37 -14.01
C ILE A 160 11.61 -6.55 -13.85
N GLN A 161 11.64 -7.23 -12.70
CA GLN A 161 10.69 -8.29 -12.43
C GLN A 161 9.28 -7.71 -12.40
N ARG A 162 8.37 -8.33 -13.14
CA ARG A 162 6.98 -7.87 -13.22
C ARG A 162 6.33 -7.72 -11.84
N ALA A 163 6.55 -8.66 -10.93
CA ALA A 163 6.03 -8.60 -9.56
C ALA A 163 6.51 -7.35 -8.81
N VAL A 164 7.79 -6.97 -9.00
CA VAL A 164 8.39 -5.78 -8.38
C VAL A 164 7.80 -4.51 -9.01
N ILE A 165 7.73 -4.43 -10.34
CA ILE A 165 7.15 -3.29 -11.07
C ILE A 165 5.69 -3.08 -10.65
N GLU A 166 4.88 -4.12 -10.64
CA GLU A 166 3.47 -4.04 -10.26
C GLU A 166 3.30 -3.62 -8.80
N LYS A 167 4.15 -4.11 -7.89
CA LYS A 167 4.10 -3.73 -6.49
C LYS A 167 4.50 -2.28 -6.30
N ALA A 168 5.60 -1.84 -6.91
CA ALA A 168 6.06 -0.47 -6.85
C ALA A 168 4.99 0.48 -7.43
N TYR A 169 4.41 0.15 -8.58
CA TYR A 169 3.32 0.93 -9.18
C TYR A 169 2.15 1.06 -8.23
N THR A 170 1.70 -0.06 -7.66
CA THR A 170 0.58 -0.09 -6.71
C THR A 170 0.89 0.80 -5.50
N LEU A 171 2.05 0.63 -4.86
CA LEU A 171 2.41 1.40 -3.67
C LEU A 171 2.53 2.90 -3.97
N LEU A 172 3.21 3.27 -5.04
CA LEU A 172 3.45 4.67 -5.40
C LEU A 172 2.16 5.40 -5.81
N THR A 173 1.32 4.77 -6.63
CA THR A 173 0.03 5.37 -7.04
C THR A 173 -0.96 5.45 -5.88
N ASN A 174 -0.98 4.48 -4.96
CA ASN A 174 -1.81 4.58 -3.77
C ASN A 174 -1.29 5.64 -2.80
N TYR A 175 0.03 5.79 -2.67
CA TYR A 175 0.60 6.84 -1.85
C TYR A 175 0.22 8.23 -2.37
N GLU A 176 0.36 8.47 -3.67
CA GLU A 176 -0.01 9.74 -4.32
C GLU A 176 -1.48 10.10 -4.09
N LYS A 177 -2.41 9.16 -4.28
CA LYS A 177 -3.84 9.39 -4.13
C LYS A 177 -4.30 9.58 -2.69
N ASN A 178 -3.68 8.90 -1.72
CA ASN A 178 -4.18 8.82 -0.34
C ASN A 178 -3.38 9.66 0.67
N HIS A 179 -2.22 10.16 0.28
CA HIS A 179 -1.38 11.00 1.14
C HIS A 179 -1.02 12.32 0.45
N PRO A 180 -2.04 13.10 0.00
CA PRO A 180 -1.80 14.40 -0.58
C PRO A 180 -1.05 15.28 0.41
N GLU A 181 -0.19 16.14 -0.11
CA GLU A 181 0.58 17.10 0.68
C GLU A 181 1.35 16.50 1.86
N SER A 182 1.62 15.19 1.88
CA SER A 182 2.33 14.55 2.99
C SER A 182 3.83 14.36 2.70
N LEU A 183 4.23 14.37 1.42
CA LEU A 183 5.62 14.26 1.01
C LEU A 183 6.34 15.63 1.04
N LYS A 184 7.43 15.74 1.82
CA LYS A 184 8.35 16.90 1.78
C LYS A 184 9.44 16.70 0.73
N CYS A 185 10.26 15.66 0.87
CA CYS A 185 11.32 15.35 -0.09
C CYS A 185 11.72 13.87 -0.07
N VAL A 186 12.34 13.44 -1.17
CA VAL A 186 12.91 12.11 -1.35
C VAL A 186 14.38 12.26 -1.76
N TYR A 187 15.30 11.78 -0.95
CA TYR A 187 16.72 11.70 -1.30
C TYR A 187 17.06 10.30 -1.79
N VAL A 188 17.65 10.20 -2.99
CA VAL A 188 18.15 8.95 -3.56
C VAL A 188 19.67 8.99 -3.56
N ILE A 189 20.28 8.03 -2.86
CA ILE A 189 21.72 7.93 -2.63
C ILE A 189 22.23 6.63 -3.25
N ASN A 190 23.49 6.64 -3.67
CA ASN A 190 24.17 5.49 -4.28
C ASN A 190 23.39 4.91 -5.48
N ALA A 191 22.81 5.79 -6.29
CA ALA A 191 21.99 5.38 -7.41
C ALA A 191 22.84 4.66 -8.48
N PRO A 192 22.37 3.49 -8.98
CA PRO A 192 23.08 2.77 -10.04
C PRO A 192 22.93 3.48 -11.39
N SER A 193 23.81 3.16 -12.35
CA SER A 193 23.80 3.75 -13.69
C SER A 193 22.47 3.58 -14.44
N PHE A 194 21.70 2.54 -14.12
CA PHE A 194 20.38 2.28 -14.70
C PHE A 194 19.24 3.10 -14.04
N PHE A 195 19.50 3.94 -13.04
CA PHE A 195 18.46 4.72 -12.35
C PHE A 195 17.63 5.59 -13.29
N ASN A 196 18.22 6.07 -14.39
CA ASN A 196 17.49 6.84 -15.40
C ASN A 196 16.29 6.06 -15.99
N PHE A 197 16.37 4.72 -16.07
CA PHE A 197 15.22 3.91 -16.49
C PHE A 197 14.11 3.91 -15.44
N ILE A 198 14.46 3.85 -14.15
CA ILE A 198 13.50 3.97 -13.04
C ILE A 198 12.84 5.35 -13.08
N TYR A 199 13.62 6.42 -13.19
CA TYR A 199 13.09 7.79 -13.26
C TYR A 199 12.16 7.99 -14.47
N ASN A 200 12.54 7.48 -15.64
CA ASN A 200 11.69 7.54 -16.84
C ASN A 200 10.38 6.78 -16.67
N TRP A 201 10.41 5.63 -15.99
CA TRP A 201 9.20 4.88 -15.65
C TRP A 201 8.31 5.65 -14.65
N LEU A 202 8.87 6.26 -13.61
CA LEU A 202 8.13 7.09 -12.64
C LEU A 202 7.39 8.25 -13.31
N LYS A 203 8.03 8.92 -14.28
CA LYS A 203 7.40 10.02 -15.06
C LYS A 203 6.14 9.62 -15.82
N THR A 204 5.92 8.33 -16.07
CA THR A 204 4.74 7.88 -16.81
C THR A 204 3.45 7.91 -15.97
N PHE A 205 3.56 7.97 -14.63
CA PHE A 205 2.38 7.90 -13.75
C PHE A 205 2.44 8.76 -12.48
N LEU A 206 3.60 9.34 -12.12
CA LEU A 206 3.69 10.28 -11.00
C LEU A 206 3.59 11.73 -11.49
N PRO A 207 2.87 12.60 -10.77
CA PRO A 207 2.78 14.01 -11.09
C PRO A 207 4.08 14.77 -10.78
N GLU A 208 4.26 15.93 -11.42
CA GLU A 208 5.42 16.80 -11.23
C GLU A 208 5.58 17.29 -9.78
N SER A 209 4.47 17.41 -9.04
CA SER A 209 4.46 17.76 -7.61
C SER A 209 5.17 16.74 -6.71
N ILE A 210 5.34 15.49 -7.19
CA ILE A 210 6.12 14.44 -6.53
C ILE A 210 7.51 14.35 -7.15
N LEU A 211 7.62 14.38 -8.48
CA LEU A 211 8.90 14.23 -9.19
C LEU A 211 9.90 15.35 -8.85
N SER A 212 9.43 16.59 -8.72
CA SER A 212 10.25 17.75 -8.32
C SER A 212 10.84 17.62 -6.91
N LYS A 213 10.28 16.74 -6.06
CA LYS A 213 10.74 16.45 -4.69
C LYS A 213 11.76 15.31 -4.64
N LEU A 214 12.08 14.69 -5.78
CA LEU A 214 13.06 13.63 -5.90
C LEU A 214 14.45 14.21 -6.16
N HIS A 215 15.36 14.01 -5.22
CA HIS A 215 16.72 14.53 -5.27
C HIS A 215 17.72 13.38 -5.36
N LEU A 216 18.34 13.23 -6.53
CA LEU A 216 19.47 12.34 -6.71
C LEU A 216 20.73 13.01 -6.15
N ILE A 217 21.35 12.43 -5.13
CA ILE A 217 22.53 13.00 -4.49
C ILE A 217 23.69 11.99 -4.52
N SER A 218 24.88 12.48 -4.85
CA SER A 218 26.10 11.67 -4.78
C SER A 218 26.54 11.50 -3.33
N LYS A 219 27.30 10.44 -3.06
CA LYS A 219 27.77 10.11 -1.71
C LYS A 219 28.65 11.23 -1.12
N GLU A 220 29.43 11.90 -1.96
CA GLU A 220 30.33 12.99 -1.56
C GLU A 220 29.56 14.24 -1.13
N ASN A 221 28.44 14.52 -1.80
CA ASN A 221 27.61 15.69 -1.53
C ASN A 221 26.54 15.43 -0.45
N ALA A 222 26.26 14.16 -0.13
CA ALA A 222 25.21 13.78 0.81
C ALA A 222 25.37 14.44 2.20
N PRO A 223 26.55 14.46 2.85
CA PRO A 223 26.72 15.14 4.14
C PRO A 223 26.36 16.63 4.09
N GLN A 224 26.76 17.33 3.03
CA GLN A 224 26.50 18.77 2.86
C GLN A 224 25.03 19.06 2.59
N ILE A 225 24.35 18.23 1.77
CA ILE A 225 22.96 18.44 1.39
C ILE A 225 22.01 18.05 2.52
N LEU A 226 22.19 16.85 3.08
CA LEU A 226 21.33 16.32 4.14
C LEU A 226 21.55 17.08 5.45
N GLY A 227 22.80 17.42 5.77
CA GLY A 227 23.17 18.14 7.00
C GLY A 227 22.58 19.55 7.14
N LYS A 228 21.95 20.10 6.09
CA LYS A 228 21.22 21.38 6.18
C LYS A 228 19.96 21.29 7.05
N HIS A 229 19.32 20.12 7.06
CA HIS A 229 18.02 19.92 7.71
C HIS A 229 17.95 18.63 8.54
N ILE A 230 18.96 17.75 8.44
CA ILE A 230 18.97 16.46 9.12
C ILE A 230 20.22 16.38 10.02
N ASP A 231 20.03 15.97 11.27
CA ASP A 231 21.17 15.64 12.13
C ASP A 231 21.90 14.42 11.55
N LEU A 232 23.16 14.61 11.16
CA LEU A 232 23.96 13.53 10.60
C LEU A 232 24.26 12.41 11.62
N SER A 233 24.10 12.67 12.92
CA SER A 233 24.32 11.66 13.97
C SER A 233 23.34 10.49 13.93
N ILE A 234 22.13 10.70 13.39
CA ILE A 234 21.08 9.66 13.28
C ILE A 234 21.12 8.91 11.95
N LEU A 235 21.96 9.34 11.00
CA LEU A 235 22.03 8.80 9.65
C LEU A 235 23.25 7.88 9.48
N PRO A 236 23.13 6.70 8.84
CA PRO A 236 24.27 5.82 8.61
C PRO A 236 25.42 6.48 7.85
N ALA A 237 26.65 6.19 8.25
CA ALA A 237 27.85 6.69 7.59
C ALA A 237 27.97 6.24 6.12
N SER A 238 27.38 5.09 5.76
CA SER A 238 27.33 4.59 4.38
C SER A 238 26.65 5.55 3.39
N VAL A 239 25.74 6.39 3.90
CA VAL A 239 24.94 7.36 3.11
C VAL A 239 25.23 8.82 3.46
N GLY A 240 26.39 9.10 4.07
CA GLY A 240 26.86 10.45 4.35
C GLY A 240 26.50 10.99 5.74
N GLY A 241 26.03 10.13 6.65
CA GLY A 241 25.86 10.46 8.06
C GLY A 241 27.09 10.15 8.92
N LYS A 242 26.87 10.00 10.23
CA LYS A 242 27.89 9.70 11.25
C LYS A 242 27.55 8.47 12.10
N LEU A 243 26.35 7.91 11.95
CA LEU A 243 25.93 6.72 12.67
C LEU A 243 26.71 5.50 12.16
N VAL A 244 27.21 4.71 13.11
CA VAL A 244 27.83 3.40 12.89
C VAL A 244 27.30 2.45 13.96
N ASP A 245 27.21 1.16 13.63
CA ASP A 245 26.87 0.15 14.64
C ASP A 245 27.98 0.03 15.70
N ALA A 246 27.70 -0.65 16.82
CA ALA A 246 28.65 -0.85 17.91
C ALA A 246 29.95 -1.57 17.46
N ASN A 247 29.89 -2.35 16.39
CA ASN A 247 31.03 -3.02 15.76
C ASN A 247 31.76 -2.16 14.70
N GLY A 248 31.32 -0.92 14.49
CA GLY A 248 31.87 0.01 13.50
C GLY A 248 31.30 -0.13 12.08
N ASP A 249 30.27 -0.95 11.84
CA ASP A 249 29.69 -1.10 10.50
C ASP A 249 28.97 0.20 10.06
N PRO A 250 29.41 0.84 8.95
CA PRO A 250 28.82 2.09 8.48
C PRO A 250 27.43 1.94 7.87
N ASN A 251 26.97 0.71 7.54
CA ASN A 251 25.64 0.45 6.98
C ASN A 251 24.55 0.28 8.05
N CYS A 252 24.96 0.21 9.31
CA CYS A 252 24.08 0.08 10.48
C CYS A 252 23.03 -1.05 10.35
N PRO A 253 23.41 -2.32 10.08
CA PRO A 253 22.46 -3.43 9.99
C PRO A 253 21.57 -3.58 11.24
N SER A 254 22.04 -3.14 12.42
CA SER A 254 21.25 -3.17 13.66
C SER A 254 19.97 -2.32 13.64
N LEU A 255 19.84 -1.38 12.69
CA LEU A 255 18.63 -0.57 12.52
C LEU A 255 17.43 -1.38 12.03
N PHE A 256 17.66 -2.55 11.44
CA PHE A 256 16.64 -3.33 10.75
C PHE A 256 16.32 -4.63 11.48
N LYS A 257 15.12 -5.17 11.22
CA LYS A 257 14.65 -6.40 11.87
C LYS A 257 15.37 -7.65 11.38
N MET A 258 15.73 -7.67 10.10
CA MET A 258 16.48 -8.75 9.47
C MET A 258 17.87 -8.23 9.05
N PRO A 259 18.90 -9.11 9.00
CA PRO A 259 20.20 -8.72 8.51
C PRO A 259 20.16 -8.31 7.03
N LEU A 260 20.98 -7.32 6.68
CA LEU A 260 21.12 -6.81 5.31
C LEU A 260 21.54 -7.92 4.35
N ASN A 261 21.08 -7.83 3.10
CA ASN A 261 21.42 -8.74 1.99
C ASN A 261 21.01 -10.20 2.23
N VAL A 262 20.16 -10.49 3.21
CA VAL A 262 19.57 -11.82 3.40
C VAL A 262 18.31 -11.93 2.54
N PRO A 263 18.21 -12.96 1.66
CA PRO A 263 17.03 -13.16 0.84
C PRO A 263 15.82 -13.50 1.69
N VAL A 264 14.63 -13.15 1.20
CA VAL A 264 13.40 -13.64 1.85
C VAL A 264 13.36 -15.16 1.68
N PRO A 265 13.19 -15.95 2.75
CA PRO A 265 13.12 -17.40 2.66
C PRO A 265 12.06 -17.84 1.67
N GLU A 266 12.40 -18.82 0.84
CA GLU A 266 11.48 -19.40 -0.14
C GLU A 266 10.16 -19.87 0.52
N SER A 267 10.21 -20.39 1.75
CA SER A 267 9.02 -20.80 2.50
C SER A 267 8.01 -19.68 2.80
N LEU A 268 8.42 -18.41 2.69
CA LEU A 268 7.54 -17.24 2.86
C LEU A 268 7.01 -16.72 1.52
N MET A 269 7.52 -17.22 0.39
CA MET A 269 7.06 -16.77 -0.92
C MET A 269 5.66 -17.31 -1.17
N LEU A 270 4.75 -16.42 -1.59
CA LEU A 270 3.36 -16.76 -1.91
C LEU A 270 3.30 -17.85 -2.97
N TYR A 271 4.34 -17.96 -3.81
CA TYR A 271 4.35 -19.00 -4.80
C TYR A 271 4.75 -20.39 -4.28
N ASN A 272 5.46 -20.49 -3.16
CA ASN A 272 5.57 -21.77 -2.45
C ASN A 272 4.32 -22.05 -1.60
N GLN A 273 3.38 -21.10 -1.57
CA GLN A 273 1.98 -21.34 -1.24
C GLN A 273 1.15 -21.69 -2.51
N PHE A 274 1.70 -21.69 -3.74
CA PHE A 274 1.03 -22.35 -4.89
C PHE A 274 0.90 -23.83 -4.56
N GLY A 275 -0.28 -24.37 -4.85
CA GLY A 275 -0.64 -25.73 -4.49
C GLY A 275 -1.09 -25.91 -3.04
N VAL A 276 -1.12 -24.86 -2.20
CA VAL A 276 -1.81 -24.94 -0.89
C VAL A 276 -3.30 -25.18 -1.10
N LEU A 277 -3.93 -24.50 -2.06
CA LEU A 277 -5.30 -24.83 -2.47
C LEU A 277 -5.35 -26.23 -3.14
N ASP A 278 -4.35 -26.63 -3.91
CA ASP A 278 -4.37 -27.98 -4.52
C ASP A 278 -4.36 -29.12 -3.49
N ASN A 279 -3.82 -28.85 -2.29
CA ASN A 279 -3.73 -29.77 -1.16
C ASN A 279 -4.75 -29.45 -0.04
N ASP A 280 -5.52 -28.35 -0.16
CA ASP A 280 -6.56 -27.98 0.79
C ASP A 280 -7.81 -28.82 0.46
N PRO A 281 -8.29 -29.68 1.37
CA PRO A 281 -9.46 -30.52 1.12
C PRO A 281 -10.76 -29.72 0.88
N LEU A 282 -10.77 -28.43 1.21
CA LEU A 282 -11.90 -27.52 0.99
C LEU A 282 -11.82 -26.77 -0.34
N ALA A 283 -10.72 -26.89 -1.09
CA ALA A 283 -10.58 -26.26 -2.37
C ALA A 283 -11.25 -27.07 -3.48
N VAL A 284 -11.91 -26.37 -4.39
CA VAL A 284 -12.57 -26.91 -5.57
C VAL A 284 -11.69 -26.65 -6.79
N LYS A 285 -11.52 -27.68 -7.62
CA LYS A 285 -10.80 -27.59 -8.90
C LYS A 285 -11.82 -27.65 -10.04
N VAL A 286 -11.74 -26.70 -10.95
CA VAL A 286 -12.62 -26.61 -12.11
C VAL A 286 -11.83 -26.17 -13.33
N VAL A 287 -12.26 -26.60 -14.51
CA VAL A 287 -11.74 -26.11 -15.77
C VAL A 287 -12.72 -25.09 -16.32
N VAL A 288 -12.26 -23.86 -16.53
CA VAL A 288 -13.02 -22.83 -17.24
C VAL A 288 -12.62 -22.87 -18.71
N GLU A 289 -13.50 -23.40 -19.55
CA GLU A 289 -13.26 -23.56 -20.98
C GLU A 289 -13.05 -22.20 -21.69
N CYS A 290 -12.40 -22.23 -22.86
CA CYS A 290 -12.26 -21.02 -23.69
C CYS A 290 -13.64 -20.52 -24.14
N GLY A 291 -13.89 -19.22 -24.02
CA GLY A 291 -15.20 -18.64 -24.37
C GLY A 291 -16.27 -18.79 -23.28
N ALA A 292 -15.93 -19.39 -22.12
CA ALA A 292 -16.89 -19.68 -21.06
C ALA A 292 -16.65 -18.87 -19.78
N GLU A 293 -17.64 -18.88 -18.90
CA GLU A 293 -17.56 -18.38 -17.52
C GLU A 293 -17.88 -19.49 -16.53
N HIS A 294 -17.32 -19.40 -15.33
CA HIS A 294 -17.65 -20.23 -14.20
C HIS A 294 -18.08 -19.34 -13.03
N LYS A 295 -19.26 -19.61 -12.47
CA LYS A 295 -19.85 -18.84 -11.36
C LYS A 295 -19.93 -19.69 -10.11
N VAL A 296 -19.56 -19.10 -8.99
CA VAL A 296 -19.69 -19.69 -7.65
C VAL A 296 -20.68 -18.85 -6.87
N GLU A 297 -21.81 -19.45 -6.53
CA GLU A 297 -22.88 -18.79 -5.77
C GLU A 297 -22.69 -19.05 -4.27
N ALA A 298 -22.64 -17.98 -3.47
CA ALA A 298 -22.57 -18.02 -2.03
C ALA A 298 -23.84 -17.40 -1.44
N LEU A 299 -24.68 -18.24 -0.81
CA LEU A 299 -25.89 -17.79 -0.14
C LEU A 299 -25.54 -17.19 1.23
N VAL A 300 -25.95 -15.94 1.45
CA VAL A 300 -25.75 -15.22 2.70
C VAL A 300 -27.09 -14.97 3.37
N SER A 301 -27.29 -15.59 4.53
CA SER A 301 -28.52 -15.50 5.33
C SER A 301 -28.47 -14.44 6.43
N GLU A 302 -27.28 -13.93 6.77
CA GLU A 302 -27.07 -12.96 7.85
C GLU A 302 -26.36 -11.71 7.32
N ILE A 303 -26.92 -10.53 7.59
CA ILE A 303 -26.26 -9.26 7.26
C ILE A 303 -24.93 -9.13 8.02
N ASN A 304 -23.95 -8.45 7.43
CA ASN A 304 -22.59 -8.30 7.93
C ASN A 304 -21.77 -9.59 8.03
N SER A 305 -22.23 -10.69 7.39
CA SER A 305 -21.38 -11.86 7.17
C SER A 305 -20.16 -11.51 6.32
N PHE A 306 -19.07 -12.26 6.48
CA PHE A 306 -17.87 -12.11 5.67
C PHE A 306 -17.81 -13.21 4.61
N LEU A 307 -18.01 -12.83 3.34
CA LEU A 307 -17.67 -13.67 2.21
C LEU A 307 -16.16 -13.62 1.99
N GLN A 308 -15.50 -14.77 1.96
CA GLN A 308 -14.07 -14.91 1.73
C GLN A 308 -13.82 -15.82 0.55
N TRP A 309 -12.79 -15.52 -0.22
CA TRP A 309 -12.34 -16.37 -1.31
C TRP A 309 -10.84 -16.39 -1.43
N ASP A 310 -10.34 -17.53 -1.87
CA ASP A 310 -8.99 -17.74 -2.37
C ASP A 310 -9.12 -18.41 -3.73
N TYR A 311 -8.40 -17.95 -4.74
CA TYR A 311 -8.37 -18.63 -6.03
C TYR A 311 -7.05 -18.46 -6.77
N GLN A 312 -6.83 -19.37 -7.69
CA GLN A 312 -5.61 -19.45 -8.45
C GLN A 312 -5.88 -20.21 -9.74
N THR A 313 -5.28 -19.76 -10.83
CA THR A 313 -5.21 -20.61 -12.03
C THR A 313 -3.87 -21.35 -12.05
N VAL A 314 -3.86 -22.57 -12.56
CA VAL A 314 -2.61 -23.34 -12.75
C VAL A 314 -1.78 -22.71 -13.87
N ASN A 315 -2.46 -22.23 -14.92
CA ASN A 315 -1.85 -21.58 -16.08
C ASN A 315 -2.71 -20.40 -16.56
N PHE A 316 -2.05 -19.37 -17.08
CA PHE A 316 -2.65 -18.16 -17.67
C PHE A 316 -3.52 -17.33 -16.71
N ASP A 317 -3.85 -16.11 -17.11
CA ASP A 317 -4.73 -15.23 -16.36
C ASP A 317 -6.20 -15.69 -16.37
N ILE A 318 -7.05 -15.11 -15.53
CA ILE A 318 -8.50 -15.23 -15.61
C ILE A 318 -9.15 -13.89 -15.29
N CYS A 319 -10.32 -13.61 -15.86
CA CYS A 319 -11.10 -12.45 -15.44
C CYS A 319 -11.87 -12.80 -14.17
N PHE A 320 -11.85 -11.93 -13.17
CA PHE A 320 -12.54 -12.14 -11.89
C PHE A 320 -13.45 -10.95 -11.57
N GLY A 321 -14.67 -11.25 -11.13
CA GLY A 321 -15.67 -10.27 -10.68
C GLY A 321 -16.51 -10.82 -9.52
N LEU A 322 -17.31 -9.94 -8.91
CA LEU A 322 -18.26 -10.28 -7.85
C LEU A 322 -19.58 -9.59 -8.13
N ASN A 323 -20.66 -10.35 -8.19
CA ASN A 323 -22.01 -9.84 -8.38
C ASN A 323 -22.91 -10.16 -7.19
N PHE A 324 -24.07 -9.52 -7.13
CA PHE A 324 -25.10 -9.76 -6.14
C PHE A 324 -26.48 -9.89 -6.79
N LYS A 325 -27.24 -10.88 -6.33
CA LYS A 325 -28.66 -11.08 -6.60
C LYS A 325 -29.41 -11.14 -5.27
N LYS A 326 -30.59 -10.52 -5.20
CA LYS A 326 -31.43 -10.57 -4.00
C LYS A 326 -32.05 -11.95 -3.77
N ASP A 327 -32.42 -12.62 -4.86
CA ASP A 327 -32.94 -13.98 -4.93
C ASP A 327 -32.58 -14.59 -6.29
N GLU A 328 -32.87 -15.89 -6.52
CA GLU A 328 -32.53 -16.58 -7.77
C GLU A 328 -33.15 -15.95 -9.04
N ASN A 329 -34.25 -15.22 -8.90
CA ASN A 329 -34.98 -14.60 -10.01
C ASN A 329 -34.59 -13.14 -10.24
N SER A 330 -33.79 -12.56 -9.35
CA SER A 330 -33.38 -11.17 -9.40
C SER A 330 -32.26 -10.94 -10.40
N GLU A 331 -32.21 -9.72 -10.94
CA GLU A 331 -31.12 -9.29 -11.81
C GLU A 331 -29.79 -9.25 -11.02
N SER A 332 -28.75 -9.83 -11.59
CA SER A 332 -27.38 -9.81 -11.06
C SER A 332 -26.76 -8.44 -11.25
N LYS A 333 -26.41 -7.77 -10.16
CA LYS A 333 -25.73 -6.46 -10.16
C LYS A 333 -24.25 -6.60 -9.81
N PRO A 334 -23.33 -5.96 -10.55
CA PRO A 334 -21.91 -6.04 -10.24
C PRO A 334 -21.56 -5.25 -8.98
N ILE A 335 -20.91 -5.91 -8.02
CA ILE A 335 -20.22 -5.27 -6.88
C ILE A 335 -18.79 -4.94 -7.31
N PHE A 336 -18.08 -5.94 -7.83
CA PHE A 336 -16.79 -5.76 -8.47
C PHE A 336 -16.93 -6.05 -9.96
N PRO A 337 -16.66 -5.05 -10.83
CA PRO A 337 -16.65 -5.30 -12.26
C PRO A 337 -15.56 -6.33 -12.58
N THR A 338 -15.85 -7.21 -13.53
CA THR A 338 -14.93 -8.25 -13.94
C THR A 338 -13.65 -7.62 -14.51
N ARG A 339 -12.49 -8.01 -13.97
CA ARG A 339 -11.18 -7.53 -14.43
C ARG A 339 -10.22 -8.68 -14.64
N ARG A 340 -9.27 -8.51 -15.57
CA ARG A 340 -8.24 -9.51 -15.85
C ARG A 340 -7.22 -9.60 -14.71
N VAL A 341 -6.95 -10.82 -14.24
CA VAL A 341 -6.07 -11.09 -13.10
C VAL A 341 -5.08 -12.20 -13.45
N ASP A 342 -3.78 -11.96 -13.22
CA ASP A 342 -2.71 -12.93 -13.40
C ASP A 342 -2.63 -13.93 -12.22
N SER A 343 -3.75 -14.59 -11.89
CA SER A 343 -3.86 -15.50 -10.74
C SER A 343 -2.96 -16.75 -10.84
N HIS A 344 -2.44 -17.07 -12.03
CA HIS A 344 -1.37 -18.06 -12.27
C HIS A 344 0.01 -17.64 -11.76
N ARG A 345 0.19 -16.38 -11.38
CA ARG A 345 1.48 -15.86 -10.89
C ARG A 345 1.46 -15.56 -9.41
N ILE A 346 0.29 -15.18 -8.90
CA ILE A 346 0.06 -14.90 -7.49
C ILE A 346 -1.37 -15.39 -7.18
N PRO A 347 -1.58 -16.31 -6.21
CA PRO A 347 -2.93 -16.63 -5.75
C PRO A 347 -3.64 -15.37 -5.26
N GLU A 348 -4.92 -15.26 -5.57
CA GLU A 348 -5.74 -14.11 -5.25
C GLU A 348 -6.66 -14.46 -4.09
N SER A 349 -6.48 -13.73 -2.99
CA SER A 349 -7.33 -13.79 -1.81
C SER A 349 -8.14 -12.51 -1.69
N GLY A 350 -9.37 -12.62 -1.21
CA GLY A 350 -10.21 -11.47 -0.93
C GLY A 350 -11.32 -11.77 0.05
N SER A 351 -11.90 -10.70 0.57
CA SER A 351 -13.07 -10.77 1.44
C SER A 351 -14.01 -9.61 1.16
N PHE A 352 -15.29 -9.82 1.41
CA PHE A 352 -16.33 -8.81 1.28
C PHE A 352 -17.30 -8.93 2.46
N THR A 353 -17.60 -7.81 3.10
CA THR A 353 -18.65 -7.74 4.12
C THR A 353 -19.99 -7.60 3.44
N CYS A 354 -20.85 -8.60 3.60
CA CYS A 354 -22.14 -8.68 2.95
C CYS A 354 -23.14 -7.73 3.63
N GLU A 355 -23.38 -6.57 3.03
CA GLU A 355 -24.30 -5.56 3.56
C GLU A 355 -25.78 -5.97 3.42
N GLU A 356 -26.08 -6.95 2.56
CA GLU A 356 -27.43 -7.46 2.30
C GLU A 356 -27.45 -9.00 2.35
N THR A 357 -28.60 -9.58 2.72
CA THR A 357 -28.86 -11.02 2.57
C THR A 357 -29.24 -11.32 1.13
N GLY A 358 -28.70 -12.40 0.56
CA GLY A 358 -28.95 -12.78 -0.84
C GLY A 358 -27.86 -13.70 -1.37
N ILE A 359 -27.71 -13.73 -2.69
CA ILE A 359 -26.76 -14.58 -3.40
C ILE A 359 -25.63 -13.70 -3.92
N TYR A 360 -24.41 -13.99 -3.46
CA TYR A 360 -23.19 -13.37 -3.95
C TYR A 360 -22.53 -14.31 -4.97
N GLU A 361 -22.27 -13.82 -6.17
CA GLU A 361 -21.74 -14.63 -7.27
C GLU A 361 -20.29 -14.23 -7.59
N LEU A 362 -19.35 -15.12 -7.34
CA LEU A 362 -17.98 -14.96 -7.80
C LEU A 362 -17.90 -15.42 -9.26
N VAL A 363 -17.48 -14.52 -10.14
CA VAL A 363 -17.46 -14.76 -11.60
C VAL A 363 -16.03 -14.93 -12.07
N PHE A 364 -15.72 -16.14 -12.55
CA PHE A 364 -14.46 -16.49 -13.19
C PHE A 364 -14.64 -16.60 -14.69
N ASP A 365 -14.21 -15.58 -15.41
CA ASP A 365 -14.53 -15.37 -16.82
C ASP A 365 -13.30 -15.68 -17.70
N ASN A 366 -13.49 -16.58 -18.67
CA ASN A 366 -12.53 -16.92 -19.71
C ASN A 366 -13.10 -16.70 -21.13
N SER A 367 -14.16 -15.87 -21.25
CA SER A 367 -14.83 -15.53 -22.50
C SER A 367 -13.90 -14.86 -23.52
N TYR A 368 -12.84 -14.19 -23.04
CA TYR A 368 -11.87 -13.52 -23.89
C TYR A 368 -10.82 -14.46 -24.52
N SER A 369 -10.67 -15.69 -24.02
CA SER A 369 -9.68 -16.63 -24.55
C SER A 369 -10.25 -17.43 -25.72
N TRP A 370 -9.51 -17.49 -26.83
CA TRP A 370 -9.97 -18.18 -28.04
C TRP A 370 -9.50 -19.64 -28.13
N PHE A 371 -8.40 -19.98 -27.45
CA PHE A 371 -7.75 -21.30 -27.58
C PHE A 371 -7.35 -21.93 -26.25
N THR A 372 -7.35 -21.15 -25.16
CA THR A 372 -6.80 -21.58 -23.87
C THR A 372 -7.91 -21.72 -22.83
N LYS A 373 -8.07 -22.94 -22.34
CA LYS A 373 -8.80 -23.21 -21.09
C LYS A 373 -7.98 -22.77 -19.88
N LYS A 374 -8.64 -22.56 -18.75
CA LYS A 374 -8.01 -22.16 -17.48
C LYS A 374 -8.35 -23.19 -16.41
N ASP A 375 -7.35 -23.89 -15.90
CA ASP A 375 -7.51 -24.75 -14.73
C ASP A 375 -7.54 -23.84 -13.50
N LEU A 376 -8.70 -23.70 -12.88
CA LEU A 376 -8.96 -22.85 -11.73
C LEU A 376 -9.07 -23.71 -10.47
N VAL A 377 -8.40 -23.29 -9.42
CA VAL A 377 -8.52 -23.82 -8.07
C VAL A 377 -9.02 -22.69 -7.19
N TYR A 378 -10.08 -22.92 -6.44
CA TYR A 378 -10.66 -21.89 -5.58
C TYR A 378 -11.22 -22.47 -4.28
N LYS A 379 -11.39 -21.59 -3.29
CA LYS A 379 -12.09 -21.85 -2.03
C LYS A 379 -12.95 -20.64 -1.75
N VAL A 380 -14.19 -20.87 -1.33
CA VAL A 380 -15.14 -19.81 -0.96
C VAL A 380 -15.79 -20.21 0.35
N SER A 381 -15.89 -19.26 1.28
CA SER A 381 -16.56 -19.46 2.56
C SER A 381 -17.32 -18.22 2.99
N VAL A 382 -18.46 -18.41 3.66
CA VAL A 382 -19.23 -17.36 4.32
C VAL A 382 -19.07 -17.54 5.82
N LEU A 383 -18.55 -16.52 6.50
CA LEU A 383 -18.43 -16.50 7.96
C LEU A 383 -19.54 -15.62 8.55
N SER A 384 -20.25 -16.15 9.54
CA SER A 384 -21.25 -15.39 10.30
C SER A 384 -20.58 -14.20 11.03
N PRO A 385 -21.28 -13.06 11.21
CA PRO A 385 -20.79 -11.92 11.98
C PRO A 385 -20.35 -12.24 13.41
N GLU A 386 -20.90 -13.30 14.04
CA GLU A 386 -20.49 -13.76 15.38
C GLU A 386 -19.16 -14.54 15.36
N ARG A 387 -18.76 -15.07 14.19
CA ARG A 387 -17.43 -15.65 13.96
C ARG A 387 -16.59 -14.64 13.22
N ASN A 388 -16.20 -13.59 13.93
CA ASN A 388 -15.14 -12.73 13.48
C ASN A 388 -13.83 -13.57 13.43
N PRO A 389 -13.16 -13.75 12.28
CA PRO A 389 -11.87 -14.47 12.22
C PRO A 389 -10.72 -13.71 12.93
N TYR A 390 -11.04 -12.57 13.56
CA TYR A 390 -10.15 -11.73 14.35
C TYR A 390 -10.44 -11.77 15.86
N GLU A 391 -11.28 -12.71 16.34
CA GLU A 391 -11.34 -13.11 17.76
C GLU A 391 -10.59 -14.41 18.03
#